data_AF-A0A0E0PXN4-F1
#
_entry.id   AF-A0A0E0PXN4-F1
#
_cell.length_a   1.000
_cell.length_b   1.000
_cell.length_c   1.000
_cell.angle_alpha   90.00
_cell.angle_beta   90.00
_cell.angle_gamma   90.00
#
_symmetry.space_group_name_H-M   'P 1'
#
loop_
_entity.id
_entity.type
_entity.pdbx_description
1 polymer ?
#
loop_
_entity_poly.entity_id
_entity_poly.type
_entity_poly.pdbx_seq_one_letter_code
_entity_poly.pdbx_strand_id
1 'polypeptide(L)'
;MQSLQQNNTFLTQPIRSRCRNTLWTVALVHGHFKQVKLSIFGRELNVVLISRRSRHFAGTRGVNDHGKVANDVETEQIVFEEEAGSWKGRMSAVVQMRGSIPLFWSQEAGRLSPKPDIIVQRYDPTYEATKLHFDDIFEKRPREMMLRREYFNAVGYLNQNVPEEKKLRFIHWDFHKFAKSKSANVRGVLGGGASEALDLTGFYYIGYLNQNVPEEKKLRFIHWDFHKFAKRDGSIDIRASSGDLPRL
;
A
#
# COMPACT_ATOMS: atom_id res chain seq x y z
N MET A 1 -6.16 -11.68 -4.40
CA MET A 1 -5.88 -10.29 -4.85
C MET A 1 -6.90 -9.37 -4.20
N GLN A 2 -6.44 -8.41 -3.39
CA GLN A 2 -7.32 -7.47 -2.68
C GLN A 2 -8.17 -6.67 -3.67
N SER A 3 -9.49 -6.73 -3.49
CA SER A 3 -10.56 -6.13 -4.32
C SER A 3 -10.55 -4.59 -4.34
N LEU A 4 -9.67 -3.95 -3.57
CA LEU A 4 -9.72 -2.53 -3.28
C LEU A 4 -9.17 -1.65 -4.41
N GLN A 5 -8.49 -2.19 -5.43
CA GLN A 5 -7.86 -1.39 -6.50
C GLN A 5 -8.29 -1.72 -7.95
N GLN A 6 -9.33 -2.53 -8.16
CA GLN A 6 -9.90 -2.78 -9.49
C GLN A 6 -10.95 -1.75 -9.99
N ASN A 7 -10.58 -0.80 -10.84
CA ASN A 7 -11.41 0.34 -11.25
C ASN A 7 -12.65 0.01 -12.07
N ASN A 8 -12.69 -1.13 -12.77
CA ASN A 8 -13.85 -1.58 -13.50
C ASN A 8 -14.81 -2.46 -12.67
N THR A 9 -14.72 -2.44 -11.34
CA THR A 9 -15.60 -3.26 -10.46
C THR A 9 -17.08 -3.00 -10.71
N PHE A 10 -17.50 -1.74 -10.85
CA PHE A 10 -18.91 -1.40 -11.13
C PHE A 10 -19.40 -2.00 -12.45
N LEU A 11 -18.62 -1.85 -13.52
CA LEU A 11 -18.95 -2.38 -14.85
C LEU A 11 -18.95 -3.91 -14.91
N THR A 12 -18.11 -4.56 -14.09
CA THR A 12 -17.96 -6.02 -14.08
C THR A 12 -18.88 -6.72 -13.08
N GLN A 13 -19.58 -5.97 -12.20
CA GLN A 13 -20.46 -6.50 -11.17
C GLN A 13 -21.61 -7.39 -11.73
N PRO A 14 -22.31 -7.03 -12.83
CA PRO A 14 -23.38 -7.87 -13.35
C PRO A 14 -22.87 -9.22 -13.87
N ILE A 15 -21.69 -9.25 -14.50
CA ILE A 15 -21.08 -10.47 -15.02
C ILE A 15 -20.61 -11.35 -13.85
N ARG A 16 -19.94 -10.75 -12.86
CA ARG A 16 -19.45 -11.47 -11.66
C ARG A 16 -20.58 -12.07 -10.84
N SER A 17 -21.66 -11.33 -10.64
CA SER A 17 -22.81 -11.81 -9.87
C SER A 17 -23.54 -12.95 -10.57
N ARG A 18 -23.68 -12.90 -11.90
CA ARG A 18 -24.34 -13.96 -12.69
C ARG A 18 -23.47 -15.20 -12.84
N CYS A 19 -22.20 -15.03 -13.20
CA CYS A 19 -21.28 -16.14 -13.47
C CYS A 19 -20.67 -16.74 -12.19
N ARG A 20 -20.76 -16.03 -11.05
CA ARG A 20 -20.12 -16.38 -9.76
C ARG A 20 -18.62 -16.68 -9.89
N ASN A 21 -17.97 -16.05 -10.87
CA ASN A 21 -16.55 -16.18 -11.13
C ASN A 21 -15.99 -14.89 -11.75
N THR A 22 -14.67 -14.80 -11.86
CA THR A 22 -13.97 -13.67 -12.50
C THR A 22 -13.36 -14.02 -13.85
N LEU A 23 -13.62 -15.22 -14.40
CA LEU A 23 -12.99 -15.73 -15.64
C LEU A 23 -13.23 -14.79 -16.83
N TRP A 24 -14.42 -14.20 -16.89
CA TRP A 24 -14.82 -13.28 -17.97
C TRP A 24 -14.49 -11.81 -17.69
N THR A 25 -13.78 -11.52 -16.59
CA THR A 25 -13.53 -10.14 -16.16
C THR A 25 -12.05 -9.92 -15.85
N VAL A 26 -11.44 -8.96 -16.53
CA VAL A 26 -10.06 -8.54 -16.25
C VAL A 26 -10.05 -7.40 -15.24
N ALA A 27 -9.15 -7.45 -14.27
CA ALA A 27 -8.98 -6.37 -13.32
C ALA A 27 -8.19 -5.21 -13.94
N LEU A 28 -8.83 -4.04 -14.01
CA LEU A 28 -8.18 -2.81 -14.49
C LEU A 28 -7.74 -1.96 -13.32
N VAL A 29 -6.53 -1.41 -13.40
CA VAL A 29 -5.98 -0.47 -12.43
C VAL A 29 -5.74 0.87 -13.11
N HIS A 30 -6.03 1.95 -12.40
CA HIS A 30 -5.76 3.32 -12.86
C HIS A 30 -4.53 3.79 -12.11
N GLY A 31 -3.50 4.21 -12.84
CA GLY A 31 -2.28 4.73 -12.29
C GLY A 31 -1.15 4.57 -13.29
N HIS A 32 -0.05 3.96 -12.88
CA HIS A 32 1.16 3.84 -13.70
C HIS A 32 1.77 2.45 -13.58
N PHE A 33 2.40 1.99 -14.66
CA PHE A 33 3.22 0.78 -14.68
C PHE A 33 4.45 1.04 -15.54
N LYS A 34 5.63 0.72 -15.02
CA LYS A 34 6.87 0.74 -15.78
C LYS A 34 7.82 -0.33 -15.26
N GLN A 35 8.47 -1.03 -16.18
CA GLN A 35 9.54 -1.97 -15.90
C GLN A 35 10.80 -1.55 -16.67
N VAL A 36 11.96 -1.65 -16.01
CA VAL A 36 13.27 -1.36 -16.59
C VAL A 36 14.23 -2.47 -16.21
N LYS A 37 15.00 -2.98 -17.18
CA LYS A 37 16.13 -3.88 -16.94
C LYS A 37 17.40 -3.06 -16.72
N LEU A 38 18.16 -3.41 -15.69
CA LEU A 38 19.42 -2.77 -15.30
C LEU A 38 20.48 -3.85 -15.13
N SER A 39 21.73 -3.56 -15.49
CA SER A 39 22.87 -4.42 -15.17
C SER A 39 23.73 -3.74 -14.11
N ILE A 40 23.88 -4.39 -12.96
CA ILE A 40 24.67 -3.87 -11.83
C ILE A 40 25.72 -4.92 -11.46
N PHE A 41 27.00 -4.58 -11.62
CA PHE A 41 28.14 -5.48 -11.37
C PHE A 41 28.00 -6.86 -12.06
N GLY A 42 27.50 -6.87 -13.31
CA GLY A 42 27.30 -8.09 -14.08
C GLY A 42 26.04 -8.89 -13.74
N ARG A 43 25.20 -8.41 -12.82
CA ARG A 43 23.89 -9.00 -12.51
C ARG A 43 22.77 -8.23 -13.18
N GLU A 44 21.89 -8.94 -13.87
CA GLU A 44 20.70 -8.35 -14.48
C GLU A 44 19.56 -8.28 -13.47
N LEU A 45 19.03 -7.07 -13.27
CA LEU A 45 17.93 -6.79 -12.35
C LEU A 45 16.79 -6.13 -13.12
N ASN A 46 15.58 -6.57 -12.83
CA ASN A 46 14.36 -5.90 -13.23
C ASN A 46 13.91 -4.99 -12.10
N VAL A 47 13.65 -3.72 -12.41
CA VAL A 47 12.98 -2.78 -11.51
C VAL A 47 11.62 -2.46 -12.08
N VAL A 48 10.58 -2.71 -11.30
CA VAL A 48 9.20 -2.39 -11.64
C VAL A 48 8.69 -1.32 -10.69
N LEU A 49 8.02 -0.33 -11.25
CA LEU A 49 7.28 0.67 -10.49
C LEU A 49 5.81 0.59 -10.90
N ILE A 50 4.94 0.35 -9.93
CA ILE A 50 3.50 0.29 -10.12
C ILE A 50 2.85 1.30 -9.19
N SER A 51 2.02 2.18 -9.72
CA SER A 51 1.18 3.09 -8.92
C SER A 51 -0.29 2.80 -9.19
N ARG A 52 -1.10 2.74 -8.14
CA ARG A 52 -2.50 2.30 -8.18
C ARG A 52 -3.36 3.28 -7.39
N ARG A 53 -4.25 3.98 -8.09
CA ARG A 53 -5.18 4.95 -7.50
C ARG A 53 -6.44 4.24 -7.01
N SER A 54 -6.83 4.55 -5.78
CA SER A 54 -8.07 4.10 -5.15
C SER A 54 -9.31 4.67 -5.84
N ARG A 55 -10.41 3.89 -5.85
CA ARG A 55 -11.73 4.32 -6.35
C ARG A 55 -12.69 4.77 -5.26
N HIS A 56 -12.35 4.51 -4.00
CA HIS A 56 -13.34 4.48 -2.93
C HIS A 56 -13.83 5.86 -2.49
N PHE A 57 -13.09 6.92 -2.85
CA PHE A 57 -13.55 8.27 -2.64
C PHE A 57 -13.28 9.13 -3.88
N ALA A 58 -14.38 9.53 -4.54
CA ALA A 58 -14.38 10.43 -5.68
C ALA A 58 -14.31 11.91 -5.26
N GLY A 59 -14.32 12.21 -3.95
CA GLY A 59 -14.19 13.55 -3.42
C GLY A 59 -12.83 14.18 -3.72
N THR A 60 -12.77 15.50 -3.71
CA THR A 60 -11.60 16.25 -4.14
C THR A 60 -10.46 16.18 -3.11
N ARG A 61 -10.79 16.26 -1.81
CA ARG A 61 -9.87 16.28 -0.64
C ARG A 61 -10.57 15.74 0.61
N GLY A 62 -9.80 15.37 1.64
CA GLY A 62 -10.32 14.89 2.92
C GLY A 62 -10.64 13.40 3.00
N VAL A 63 -11.40 13.04 4.03
CA VAL A 63 -11.90 11.69 4.32
C VAL A 63 -13.43 11.65 4.24
N ASN A 64 -13.99 10.50 3.89
CA ASN A 64 -15.43 10.25 4.03
C ASN A 64 -15.75 9.53 5.36
N ASP A 65 -17.03 9.34 5.67
CA ASP A 65 -17.46 8.66 6.90
C ASP A 65 -17.01 7.19 7.00
N HIS A 66 -16.54 6.59 5.91
CA HIS A 66 -16.02 5.22 5.87
C HIS A 66 -14.49 5.15 6.01
N GLY A 67 -13.82 6.26 6.36
CA GLY A 67 -12.36 6.31 6.51
C GLY A 67 -11.58 6.26 5.19
N LYS A 68 -12.24 6.44 4.03
CA LYS A 68 -11.56 6.43 2.72
C LYS A 68 -11.17 7.86 2.35
N VAL A 69 -9.87 8.07 2.11
CA VAL A 69 -9.32 9.39 1.77
C VAL A 69 -9.26 9.64 0.28
N ALA A 70 -9.34 10.92 -0.08
CA ALA A 70 -9.29 11.34 -1.46
C ALA A 70 -7.85 11.22 -1.96
N ASN A 71 -7.67 11.03 -3.27
CA ASN A 71 -6.34 10.94 -3.89
C ASN A 71 -5.44 9.86 -3.26
N ASP A 72 -6.05 8.79 -2.72
CA ASP A 72 -5.34 7.63 -2.20
C ASP A 72 -4.68 6.84 -3.34
N VAL A 73 -3.36 6.67 -3.25
CA VAL A 73 -2.49 6.03 -4.22
C VAL A 73 -1.50 5.14 -3.50
N GLU A 74 -1.45 3.88 -3.91
CA GLU A 74 -0.42 2.92 -3.51
C GLU A 74 0.66 2.89 -4.60
N THR A 75 1.92 3.08 -4.23
CA THR A 75 3.07 2.93 -5.14
C THR A 75 3.95 1.81 -4.64
N GLU A 76 4.17 0.81 -5.47
CA GLU A 76 4.99 -0.36 -5.21
C GLU A 76 6.22 -0.35 -6.12
N GLN A 77 7.39 -0.40 -5.50
CA GLN A 77 8.65 -0.63 -6.18
C GLN A 77 9.06 -2.08 -5.95
N ILE A 78 9.22 -2.82 -7.05
CA ILE A 78 9.65 -4.22 -7.05
C ILE A 78 11.03 -4.29 -7.69
N VAL A 79 11.95 -5.01 -7.08
CA VAL A 79 13.25 -5.33 -7.67
C VAL A 79 13.37 -6.85 -7.69
N PHE A 80 13.62 -7.44 -8.86
CA PHE A 80 13.82 -8.88 -8.96
C PHE A 80 14.89 -9.26 -9.96
N GLU A 81 15.54 -10.38 -9.69
CA GLU A 81 16.50 -11.04 -10.56
C GLU A 81 15.78 -12.17 -11.31
N GLU A 82 15.89 -12.18 -12.63
CA GLU A 82 15.33 -13.23 -13.47
C GLU A 82 16.43 -14.27 -13.71
N GLU A 83 16.41 -15.38 -12.97
CA GLU A 83 17.36 -16.47 -13.18
C GLU A 83 16.94 -17.25 -14.43
N ALA A 84 17.77 -17.23 -15.47
CA ALA A 84 17.44 -17.85 -16.75
C ALA A 84 17.07 -19.34 -16.57
N GLY A 85 15.83 -19.70 -16.91
CA GLY A 85 15.32 -21.08 -16.85
C GLY A 85 14.84 -21.54 -15.47
N SER A 86 14.73 -20.66 -14.47
CA SER A 86 14.36 -21.02 -13.10
C SER A 86 13.39 -20.02 -12.46
N TRP A 87 12.31 -20.50 -11.85
CA TRP A 87 11.38 -19.68 -11.04
C TRP A 87 11.94 -19.29 -9.66
N LYS A 88 13.25 -19.46 -9.45
CA LYS A 88 13.96 -19.31 -8.16
C LYS A 88 14.62 -17.94 -7.96
N GLY A 89 14.25 -16.96 -8.77
CA GLY A 89 14.76 -15.60 -8.69
C GLY A 89 14.54 -14.94 -7.33
N ARG A 90 15.42 -14.01 -6.96
CA ARG A 90 15.25 -13.16 -5.78
C ARG A 90 14.36 -11.99 -6.14
N MET A 91 13.45 -11.62 -5.23
CA MET A 91 12.57 -10.49 -5.40
C MET A 91 12.42 -9.74 -4.09
N SER A 92 12.43 -8.42 -4.15
CA SER A 92 12.02 -7.54 -3.07
C SER A 92 10.95 -6.56 -3.53
N ALA A 93 10.10 -6.13 -2.61
CA ALA A 93 9.10 -5.10 -2.88
C ALA A 93 8.93 -4.15 -1.69
N VAL A 94 8.78 -2.86 -1.99
CA VAL A 94 8.47 -1.80 -1.03
C VAL A 94 7.20 -1.11 -1.50
N VAL A 95 6.25 -0.93 -0.59
CA VAL A 95 5.00 -0.21 -0.84
C VAL A 95 4.99 1.10 -0.06
N GLN A 96 4.63 2.18 -0.75
CA GLN A 96 4.44 3.51 -0.19
C GLN A 96 3.02 3.97 -0.51
N MET A 97 2.28 4.45 0.49
CA MET A 97 0.98 5.07 0.27
C MET A 97 1.10 6.59 0.27
N ARG A 98 0.25 7.23 -0.52
CA ARG A 98 0.04 8.67 -0.53
C ARG A 98 -1.46 8.92 -0.63
N GLY A 99 -2.00 9.73 0.27
CA GLY A 99 -3.42 10.09 0.26
C GLY A 99 -3.65 11.49 0.83
N SER A 100 -4.89 11.97 0.75
CA SER A 100 -5.29 13.18 1.47
C SER A 100 -5.20 12.96 2.98
N ILE A 101 -4.99 14.03 3.75
CA ILE A 101 -5.05 13.91 5.21
C ILE A 101 -6.45 13.40 5.62
N PRO A 102 -6.55 12.39 6.50
CA PRO A 102 -7.79 11.75 6.89
C PRO A 102 -8.62 12.56 7.88
N LEU A 103 -8.98 13.78 7.51
CA LEU A 103 -9.88 14.65 8.27
C LEU A 103 -10.94 15.22 7.32
N PHE A 104 -12.02 15.77 7.86
CA PHE A 104 -13.07 16.39 7.06
C PHE A 104 -12.64 17.80 6.64
N TRP A 105 -11.99 17.91 5.49
CA TRP A 105 -11.51 19.19 4.97
C TRP A 105 -11.67 19.33 3.46
N SER A 106 -11.87 20.56 3.02
CA SER A 106 -11.89 20.93 1.61
C SER A 106 -10.98 22.13 1.35
N GLN A 107 -10.67 22.31 0.08
CA GLN A 107 -9.98 23.48 -0.42
C GLN A 107 -10.52 23.71 -1.84
N GLU A 108 -11.46 24.64 -1.97
CA GLU A 108 -12.12 24.93 -3.23
C GLU A 108 -11.23 25.79 -4.11
N ALA A 109 -10.72 25.23 -5.20
CA ALA A 109 -9.90 25.98 -6.15
C ALA A 109 -10.79 26.91 -6.99
N GLY A 110 -10.98 28.14 -6.53
CA GLY A 110 -11.57 29.20 -7.34
C GLY A 110 -10.62 29.63 -8.46
N ARG A 111 -11.15 29.89 -9.67
CA ARG A 111 -10.36 30.38 -10.82
C ARG A 111 -9.62 31.70 -10.55
N LEU A 112 -10.05 32.45 -9.53
CA LEU A 112 -9.52 33.77 -9.16
C LEU A 112 -8.69 33.76 -7.87
N SER A 113 -8.59 32.63 -7.17
CA SER A 113 -7.90 32.52 -5.89
C SER A 113 -6.61 31.70 -6.04
N PRO A 114 -5.43 32.33 -6.21
CA PRO A 114 -4.16 31.62 -6.40
C PRO A 114 -3.77 30.75 -5.20
N LYS A 115 -4.34 31.02 -4.02
CA LYS A 115 -4.17 30.20 -2.82
C LYS A 115 -5.54 30.03 -2.14
N PRO A 116 -6.33 29.02 -2.57
CA PRO A 116 -7.64 28.78 -1.97
C PRO A 116 -7.52 28.40 -0.50
N ASP A 117 -8.48 28.84 0.31
CA ASP A 117 -8.47 28.59 1.74
C ASP A 117 -8.75 27.13 2.09
N ILE A 118 -8.12 26.66 3.16
CA ILE A 118 -8.38 25.33 3.71
C ILE A 118 -9.48 25.45 4.76
N ILE A 119 -10.57 24.73 4.55
CA ILE A 119 -11.75 24.74 5.40
C ILE A 119 -11.88 23.37 6.05
N VAL A 120 -11.87 23.32 7.38
CA VAL A 120 -12.28 22.12 8.12
C VAL A 120 -13.80 22.12 8.14
N GLN A 121 -14.40 21.18 7.42
CA GLN A 121 -15.84 21.18 7.13
C GLN A 121 -16.67 20.67 8.32
N ARG A 122 -16.11 19.72 9.08
CA ARG A 122 -16.79 19.07 10.21
C ARG A 122 -15.83 18.84 11.35
N TYR A 123 -16.26 19.20 12.55
CA TYR A 123 -15.57 18.82 13.79
C TYR A 123 -15.94 17.39 14.17
N ASP A 124 -14.94 16.53 14.31
CA ASP A 124 -15.06 15.16 14.80
C ASP A 124 -14.29 15.06 16.12
N PRO A 125 -14.96 15.10 17.28
CA PRO A 125 -14.29 15.08 18.58
C PRO A 125 -13.61 13.74 18.88
N THR A 126 -14.09 12.66 18.24
CA THR A 126 -13.64 11.28 18.47
C THR A 126 -12.67 10.77 17.40
N TYR A 127 -12.52 11.51 16.30
CA TYR A 127 -11.70 11.14 15.15
C TYR A 127 -12.07 9.76 14.59
N GLU A 128 -13.35 9.42 14.52
CA GLU A 128 -13.83 8.08 14.14
C GLU A 128 -13.48 7.76 12.68
N ALA A 129 -13.72 8.68 11.75
CA ALA A 129 -13.35 8.48 10.34
C ALA A 129 -11.83 8.39 10.16
N THR A 130 -11.08 9.17 10.94
CA THR A 130 -9.62 9.10 10.98
C THR A 130 -9.14 7.76 11.54
N LYS A 131 -9.79 7.25 12.58
CA LYS A 131 -9.51 5.93 13.15
C LYS A 131 -9.78 4.83 12.14
N LEU A 132 -10.96 4.81 11.50
CA LEU A 132 -11.31 3.85 10.44
C LEU A 132 -10.31 3.88 9.29
N HIS A 133 -9.87 5.09 8.91
CA HIS A 133 -8.79 5.24 7.94
C HIS A 133 -7.53 4.54 8.44
N PHE A 134 -7.05 4.89 9.63
CA PHE A 134 -5.84 4.29 10.18
C PHE A 134 -5.97 2.79 10.43
N ASP A 135 -7.13 2.25 10.75
CA ASP A 135 -7.35 0.80 10.92
C ASP A 135 -7.20 0.06 9.56
N ASP A 136 -7.79 0.58 8.49
CA ASP A 136 -7.59 0.10 7.10
C ASP A 136 -6.12 0.23 6.65
N ILE A 137 -5.40 1.14 7.28
CA ILE A 137 -4.03 1.51 6.98
C ILE A 137 -3.00 0.87 7.93
N PHE A 138 -3.42 0.39 9.08
CA PHE A 138 -2.66 -0.57 9.85
C PHE A 138 -2.60 -1.89 9.07
N GLU A 139 -3.53 -2.09 8.12
CA GLU A 139 -3.33 -2.95 6.96
C GLU A 139 -2.46 -2.32 5.83
N LYS A 140 -2.45 -0.98 5.61
CA LYS A 140 -1.65 -0.22 4.59
C LYS A 140 -1.27 1.27 4.93
N ARG A 141 -0.03 1.59 5.32
CA ARG A 141 0.45 2.82 6.06
C ARG A 141 0.43 4.21 5.35
N PRO A 142 0.25 5.40 6.02
CA PRO A 142 0.14 6.72 5.36
C PRO A 142 0.92 7.93 5.97
N ARG A 143 0.81 9.12 5.33
CA ARG A 143 1.07 10.47 5.91
C ARG A 143 0.60 11.65 5.02
N GLU A 144 0.25 12.81 5.62
CA GLU A 144 0.69 14.23 5.32
C GLU A 144 -0.23 15.35 5.90
N MET A 145 -0.04 16.65 5.56
CA MET A 145 -0.22 17.84 6.45
C MET A 145 -0.81 19.14 5.82
N MET A 146 -1.80 19.73 6.51
CA MET A 146 -2.00 21.18 6.80
C MET A 146 -3.01 21.33 7.95
N LEU A 147 -3.85 20.30 8.07
CA LEU A 147 -4.37 19.71 9.29
C LEU A 147 -3.28 19.25 10.29
N ARG A 148 -2.09 19.85 10.28
CA ARG A 148 -0.94 19.42 11.06
C ARG A 148 -1.27 19.27 12.54
N ARG A 149 -1.95 20.26 13.11
CA ARG A 149 -2.32 20.27 14.53
C ARG A 149 -3.38 19.23 14.83
N GLU A 150 -4.46 19.23 14.06
CA GLU A 150 -5.56 18.27 14.24
C GLU A 150 -5.12 16.82 13.99
N TYR A 151 -4.25 16.61 13.00
CA TYR A 151 -3.64 15.31 12.72
C TYR A 151 -2.65 14.89 13.80
N PHE A 152 -1.84 15.82 14.34
CA PHE A 152 -0.97 15.54 15.49
C PHE A 152 -1.81 15.16 16.72
N ASN A 153 -2.90 15.88 16.99
CA ASN A 153 -3.84 15.58 18.07
C ASN A 153 -4.50 14.22 17.85
N ALA A 154 -4.97 13.93 16.63
CA ALA A 154 -5.55 12.65 16.27
C ALA A 154 -4.56 11.49 16.44
N VAL A 155 -3.33 11.64 15.95
CA VAL A 155 -2.26 10.65 16.15
C VAL A 155 -1.96 10.46 17.64
N GLY A 156 -1.90 11.55 18.41
CA GLY A 156 -1.70 11.50 19.85
C GLY A 156 -2.82 10.75 20.58
N TYR A 157 -4.08 11.01 20.22
CA TYR A 157 -5.25 10.34 20.75
C TYR A 157 -5.25 8.83 20.40
N LEU A 158 -4.99 8.49 19.14
CA LEU A 158 -4.98 7.10 18.68
C LEU A 158 -3.87 6.28 19.34
N ASN A 159 -2.69 6.87 19.55
CA ASN A 159 -1.57 6.18 20.18
C ASN A 159 -1.78 5.87 21.68
N GLN A 160 -2.84 6.38 22.33
CA GLN A 160 -3.14 6.08 23.75
C GLN A 160 -3.52 4.60 23.96
N ASN A 161 -4.16 3.98 22.96
CA ASN A 161 -4.76 2.64 23.08
C ASN A 161 -4.05 1.60 22.20
N VAL A 162 -2.87 1.92 21.68
CA VAL A 162 -2.15 1.09 20.71
C VAL A 162 -0.80 0.64 21.29
N PRO A 163 -0.43 -0.65 21.18
CA PRO A 163 0.89 -1.14 21.59
C PRO A 163 2.04 -0.39 20.91
N GLU A 164 3.19 -0.30 21.57
CA GLU A 164 4.35 0.51 21.09
C GLU A 164 4.75 0.19 19.64
N GLU A 165 4.71 -1.09 19.26
CA GLU A 165 5.05 -1.60 17.92
C GLU A 165 4.13 -1.07 16.81
N LYS A 166 2.91 -0.66 17.17
CA LYS A 166 1.89 -0.17 16.23
C LYS A 166 1.67 1.33 16.37
N LYS A 167 2.42 2.04 17.22
CA LYS A 167 2.27 3.49 17.36
C LYS A 167 2.62 4.20 16.07
N LEU A 168 1.76 5.15 15.71
CA LEU A 168 1.98 6.01 14.57
C LEU A 168 3.07 7.02 14.90
N ARG A 169 4.16 7.00 14.12
CA ARG A 169 5.19 8.05 14.18
C ARG A 169 4.84 9.20 13.26
N PHE A 170 4.63 10.38 13.84
CA PHE A 170 4.46 11.61 13.08
C PHE A 170 5.77 12.37 12.99
N ILE A 171 6.27 12.56 11.76
CA ILE A 171 7.42 13.41 11.44
C ILE A 171 6.92 14.51 10.53
N HIS A 172 7.08 15.75 10.98
CA HIS A 172 6.86 16.94 10.17
C HIS A 172 8.17 17.38 9.53
N TRP A 173 8.16 17.62 8.22
CA TRP A 173 9.30 18.18 7.52
C TRP A 173 8.85 19.23 6.51
N ASP A 174 9.34 20.46 6.67
CA ASP A 174 9.08 21.58 5.76
C ASP A 174 10.17 21.62 4.69
N PHE A 175 9.88 20.97 3.55
CA PHE A 175 10.79 20.93 2.41
C PHE A 175 11.13 22.33 1.91
N HIS A 176 10.17 23.25 1.89
CA HIS A 176 10.35 24.55 1.26
C HIS A 176 11.27 25.47 2.09
N LYS A 177 11.18 25.38 3.42
CA LYS A 177 12.11 26.03 4.34
C LYS A 177 13.51 25.41 4.26
N PHE A 178 13.59 24.08 4.18
CA PHE A 178 14.86 23.36 4.16
C PHE A 178 15.62 23.53 2.84
N ALA A 179 14.94 23.43 1.70
CA ALA A 179 15.54 23.54 0.36
C ALA A 179 16.07 24.95 0.03
N LYS A 180 15.66 25.99 0.76
CA LYS A 180 16.17 27.36 0.59
C LYS A 180 17.54 27.60 1.24
N SER A 181 18.06 26.66 2.03
CA SER A 181 19.40 26.79 2.61
C SER A 181 20.48 26.41 1.59
N LYS A 182 21.52 27.25 1.46
CA LYS A 182 22.60 27.09 0.48
C LYS A 182 23.44 25.81 0.65
N SER A 183 23.35 25.14 1.81
CA SER A 183 24.03 23.88 2.14
C SER A 183 23.08 22.69 2.35
N ALA A 184 21.81 22.81 1.92
CA ALA A 184 20.79 21.80 2.18
C ALA A 184 21.09 20.48 1.45
N ASN A 185 21.55 19.46 2.19
CA ASN A 185 21.58 18.09 1.69
C ASN A 185 20.21 17.42 1.84
N VAL A 186 19.26 17.88 1.03
CA VAL A 186 17.88 17.38 0.97
C VAL A 186 17.84 15.87 0.77
N ARG A 187 18.70 15.35 -0.13
CA ARG A 187 18.80 13.92 -0.44
C ARG A 187 19.34 13.11 0.73
N GLY A 188 20.28 13.65 1.49
CA GLY A 188 20.81 13.02 2.70
C GLY A 188 19.77 12.92 3.81
N VAL A 189 19.02 13.99 4.05
CA VAL A 189 17.93 13.99 5.06
C VAL A 189 16.79 13.06 4.64
N LEU A 190 16.37 13.11 3.37
CA LEU A 190 15.38 12.17 2.84
C LEU A 190 15.87 10.73 2.87
N GLY A 191 17.14 10.51 2.54
CA GLY A 191 17.77 9.19 2.58
C GLY A 191 17.81 8.65 4.01
N GLY A 192 18.16 9.48 4.99
CA GLY A 192 18.10 9.12 6.41
C GLY A 192 16.68 8.77 6.86
N GLY A 193 15.70 9.63 6.54
CA GLY A 193 14.30 9.37 6.88
C GLY A 193 13.72 8.14 6.17
N ALA A 194 14.12 7.89 4.92
CA ALA A 194 13.73 6.70 4.18
C ALA A 194 14.39 5.43 4.76
N SER A 195 15.65 5.52 5.19
CA SER A 195 16.34 4.41 5.87
C SER A 195 15.66 4.08 7.19
N GLU A 196 15.41 5.07 8.04
CA GLU A 196 14.70 4.87 9.31
C GLU A 196 13.29 4.31 9.08
N ALA A 197 12.58 4.81 8.06
CA ALA A 197 11.29 4.25 7.69
C ALA A 197 11.41 2.78 7.30
N LEU A 198 12.34 2.41 6.42
CA LEU A 198 12.57 1.03 6.02
C LEU A 198 13.01 0.13 7.18
N ASP A 199 13.83 0.65 8.10
CA ASP A 199 14.26 -0.07 9.30
C ASP A 199 13.08 -0.40 10.23
N LEU A 200 12.11 0.52 10.33
CA LEU A 200 10.89 0.35 11.12
C LEU A 200 9.82 -0.48 10.41
N THR A 201 9.69 -0.31 9.08
CA THR A 201 8.58 -0.88 8.31
C THR A 201 8.90 -2.22 7.69
N GLY A 202 10.18 -2.51 7.46
CA GLY A 202 10.65 -3.61 6.65
C GLY A 202 10.28 -3.44 5.17
N PHE A 203 10.58 -4.49 4.41
CA PHE A 203 10.19 -4.65 3.02
C PHE A 203 9.94 -6.12 2.71
N TYR A 204 9.15 -6.38 1.67
CA TYR A 204 8.91 -7.75 1.22
C TYR A 204 10.18 -8.30 0.57
N TYR A 205 10.53 -9.55 0.86
CA TYR A 205 11.61 -10.24 0.21
C TYR A 205 11.30 -11.73 0.10
N ILE A 206 11.60 -12.29 -1.07
CA ILE A 206 11.56 -13.71 -1.34
C ILE A 206 12.82 -14.11 -2.11
N GLY A 207 13.41 -15.23 -1.72
CA GLY A 207 14.63 -15.76 -2.34
C GLY A 207 15.44 -16.57 -1.34
N TYR A 208 16.35 -17.39 -1.86
CA TYR A 208 17.23 -18.20 -1.01
C TYR A 208 18.17 -17.30 -0.20
N LEU A 209 18.10 -17.43 1.12
CA LEU A 209 19.12 -16.87 2.00
C LEU A 209 20.42 -17.63 1.73
N ASN A 210 21.41 -16.93 1.21
CA ASN A 210 22.77 -17.47 1.20
C ASN A 210 23.14 -17.75 2.66
N GLN A 211 23.64 -18.95 2.98
CA GLN A 211 23.90 -19.40 4.36
C GLN A 211 24.87 -18.48 5.15
N ASN A 212 25.50 -17.51 4.46
CA ASN A 212 26.43 -16.52 4.99
C ASN A 212 25.80 -15.16 5.38
N VAL A 213 24.47 -15.02 5.40
CA VAL A 213 23.81 -13.79 5.91
C VAL A 213 23.64 -13.89 7.44
N PRO A 214 24.17 -12.94 8.23
CA PRO A 214 24.00 -12.92 9.69
C PRO A 214 22.52 -13.01 10.11
N GLU A 215 22.22 -13.84 11.11
CA GLU A 215 20.85 -14.13 11.61
C GLU A 215 20.05 -12.85 11.95
N GLU A 216 20.72 -11.83 12.47
CA GLU A 216 20.19 -10.51 12.79
C GLU A 216 19.52 -9.76 11.61
N LYS A 217 19.92 -10.06 10.36
CA LYS A 217 19.29 -9.50 9.15
C LYS A 217 18.16 -10.37 8.59
N LYS A 218 18.04 -11.64 9.01
CA LYS A 218 17.00 -12.57 8.51
C LYS A 218 15.61 -12.21 9.01
N LEU A 219 15.51 -11.70 10.25
CA LEU A 219 14.25 -11.36 10.93
C LEU A 219 13.47 -10.20 10.28
N ARG A 220 14.10 -9.40 9.41
CA ARG A 220 13.46 -8.24 8.75
C ARG A 220 12.84 -8.56 7.39
N PHE A 221 13.03 -9.79 6.90
CA PHE A 221 12.40 -10.28 5.69
C PHE A 221 11.14 -11.04 6.09
N ILE A 222 9.97 -10.59 5.62
CA ILE A 222 8.75 -11.37 5.77
C ILE A 222 8.82 -12.52 4.76
N HIS A 223 9.45 -13.63 5.15
CA HIS A 223 9.57 -14.83 4.34
C HIS A 223 8.23 -15.58 4.30
N TRP A 224 7.55 -15.56 3.15
CA TRP A 224 6.37 -16.40 2.90
C TRP A 224 6.79 -17.66 2.13
N ASP A 225 6.66 -18.82 2.77
CA ASP A 225 6.92 -20.11 2.14
C ASP A 225 5.90 -20.40 1.03
N PHE A 226 6.36 -20.33 -0.23
CA PHE A 226 5.53 -20.54 -1.42
C PHE A 226 4.91 -21.95 -1.48
N HIS A 227 5.53 -22.93 -0.80
CA HIS A 227 5.04 -24.31 -0.74
C HIS A 227 3.68 -24.47 -0.01
N LYS A 228 3.25 -23.49 0.78
CA LYS A 228 1.91 -23.52 1.41
C LYS A 228 0.78 -23.03 0.49
N PHE A 229 1.09 -22.25 -0.56
CA PHE A 229 0.09 -21.75 -1.50
C PHE A 229 -0.19 -22.72 -2.66
N ALA A 230 0.80 -23.53 -3.06
CA ALA A 230 0.63 -24.51 -4.16
C ALA A 230 -0.29 -25.70 -3.83
N LYS A 231 -0.67 -25.91 -2.55
CA LYS A 231 -1.56 -27.02 -2.13
C LYS A 231 -3.05 -26.67 -2.08
N ARG A 232 -3.46 -25.45 -2.41
CA ARG A 232 -4.87 -25.02 -2.35
C ARG A 232 -5.62 -25.02 -3.69
N ASP A 233 -4.97 -25.38 -4.79
CA ASP A 233 -5.68 -25.79 -6.01
C ASP A 233 -5.82 -27.32 -6.02
N GLY A 234 -6.68 -27.80 -5.11
CA GLY A 234 -7.20 -29.15 -5.16
C GLY A 234 -8.26 -29.23 -6.26
N SER A 235 -7.82 -29.70 -7.42
CA SER A 235 -8.61 -30.42 -8.42
C SER A 235 -9.96 -30.91 -7.88
N ILE A 236 -11.05 -30.34 -8.40
CA ILE A 236 -12.36 -30.98 -8.37
C ILE A 236 -12.27 -32.15 -9.37
N ASP A 237 -11.99 -33.35 -8.86
CA ASP A 237 -12.09 -34.59 -9.64
C ASP A 237 -13.56 -34.95 -9.79
N ILE A 238 -14.15 -34.58 -10.94
CA ILE A 238 -15.45 -35.11 -11.39
C ILE A 238 -15.15 -36.35 -12.24
N ARG A 239 -14.94 -37.50 -11.60
CA ARG A 239 -15.08 -38.81 -12.23
C ARG A 239 -15.63 -39.86 -11.26
N ALA A 240 -16.86 -40.27 -11.56
CA ALA A 240 -17.42 -41.61 -11.39
C ALA A 240 -17.41 -42.26 -9.98
N SER A 241 -18.61 -42.36 -9.39
CA SER A 241 -19.02 -43.59 -8.71
C SER A 241 -20.49 -43.87 -9.03
N SER A 242 -20.66 -44.75 -10.00
CA SER A 242 -21.84 -45.59 -10.23
C SER A 242 -21.80 -46.77 -9.27
N GLY A 243 -22.94 -47.12 -8.64
CA GLY A 243 -23.17 -48.36 -7.88
C GLY A 243 -22.43 -48.40 -6.52
N ASP A 244 -22.95 -48.95 -5.43
CA ASP A 244 -24.11 -49.80 -5.20
C ASP A 244 -24.60 -49.61 -3.76
N LEU A 245 -25.91 -49.77 -3.56
CA LEU A 245 -26.52 -49.99 -2.25
C LEU A 245 -26.05 -51.33 -1.67
N PRO A 246 -25.93 -51.44 -0.35
CA PRO A 246 -26.57 -52.57 0.31
C PRO A 246 -27.45 -52.18 1.48
N ARG A 247 -28.51 -52.97 1.60
CA ARG A 247 -29.55 -52.99 2.61
C ARG A 247 -28.99 -53.35 3.99
N LEU A 248 -29.39 -52.62 5.02
CA LEU A 248 -30.21 -53.06 6.16
C LEU A 248 -30.50 -51.87 7.08
#